data_AF-A0A1I1AEI1-F1
#
_entry.id   AF-A0A1I1AEI1-F1
#
_cell.length_a   1.000
_cell.length_b   1.000
_cell.length_c   1.000
_cell.angle_alpha   90.00
_cell.angle_beta   90.00
_cell.angle_gamma   90.00
#
_symmetry.space_group_name_H-M   'P 1'
#
loop_
_entity.id
_entity.type
_entity.pdbx_description
1 polymer ?
#
loop_
_entity_poly.entity_id
_entity_poly.type
_entity_poly.pdbx_seq_one_letter_code
_entity_poly.pdbx_strand_id
1 'polypeptide(L)'
;MSFRPPAWERNGRSGSIEVPAGLDLVIVEGVGANQRELAGLIDATVWVQSDFAMAEERGIARDIAQGVNGDAEEAVAFWHEWMAEELRFLDQQRPWERANMVVAGTPSIPLEEDQIALAAGPL
;
A
#
# COMPACT_ATOMS: atom_id res chain seq x y z
N MET A 1 3.65 23.24 -6.88
CA MET A 1 3.58 22.65 -8.24
C MET A 1 2.44 21.63 -8.21
N SER A 2 1.58 21.62 -9.22
CA SER A 2 0.45 20.69 -9.32
C SER A 2 0.79 19.60 -10.35
N PHE A 3 0.67 18.33 -9.94
CA PHE A 3 0.91 17.17 -10.80
C PHE A 3 -0.39 16.37 -10.98
N ARG A 4 -0.80 16.13 -12.22
CA ARG A 4 -1.94 15.28 -12.52
C ARG A 4 -1.45 13.95 -13.10
N PRO A 5 -1.68 12.81 -12.43
CA PRO A 5 -1.26 11.51 -12.94
C PRO A 5 -1.87 11.22 -14.32
N PRO A 6 -1.09 10.74 -15.32
CA PRO A 6 -1.62 10.40 -16.64
C PRO A 6 -2.76 9.38 -16.61
N ALA A 7 -2.73 8.44 -15.65
CA ALA A 7 -3.82 7.48 -15.46
C ALA A 7 -5.12 8.15 -15.00
N TRP A 8 -5.06 9.23 -14.22
CA TRP A 8 -6.26 9.96 -13.80
C TRP A 8 -6.88 10.68 -14.99
N GLU A 9 -6.07 11.31 -15.84
CA GLU A 9 -6.54 11.93 -17.07
C GLU A 9 -7.22 10.91 -18.01
N ARG A 10 -6.56 9.77 -18.29
CA ARG A 10 -7.12 8.71 -19.14
C ARG A 10 -8.44 8.14 -18.62
N ASN A 11 -8.61 8.08 -17.31
CA ASN A 11 -9.82 7.56 -16.66
C ASN A 11 -10.81 8.66 -16.25
N GLY A 12 -10.64 9.90 -16.71
CA GLY A 12 -11.56 11.01 -16.41
C GLY A 12 -11.62 11.40 -14.92
N ARG A 13 -10.65 10.98 -14.10
CA ARG A 13 -10.58 11.34 -12.67
C ARG A 13 -10.12 12.80 -12.55
N SER A 14 -10.92 13.61 -11.86
CA SER A 14 -10.61 15.01 -11.58
C SER A 14 -9.53 15.14 -10.49
N GLY A 15 -8.98 16.34 -10.33
CA GLY A 15 -8.00 16.66 -9.29
C GLY A 15 -6.55 16.51 -9.72
N SER A 16 -5.66 16.80 -8.78
CA SER A 16 -4.21 16.76 -8.90
C SER A 16 -3.57 16.51 -7.54
N ILE A 17 -2.30 16.12 -7.56
CA ILE A 17 -1.45 15.99 -6.38
C ILE A 17 -0.65 17.28 -6.25
N GLU A 18 -0.69 17.89 -5.07
CA GLU A 18 0.12 19.04 -4.72
C GLU A 18 0.95 18.72 -3.49
N VAL A 19 2.26 18.96 -3.59
CA VAL A 19 3.18 18.84 -2.45
C VAL A 19 3.72 20.24 -2.17
N PRO A 20 3.34 20.87 -1.05
CA PRO A 20 3.88 22.15 -0.62
C PRO A 20 5.41 22.13 -0.48
N ALA A 21 6.06 23.26 -0.75
CA ALA A 21 7.48 23.43 -0.45
C ALA A 21 7.71 23.67 1.05
N GLY A 22 8.91 23.34 1.54
CA GLY A 22 9.30 23.60 2.93
C GLY A 22 8.71 22.62 3.95
N LEU A 23 8.26 21.44 3.50
CA LEU A 23 7.87 20.36 4.40
C LEU A 23 9.11 19.66 4.95
N ASP A 24 9.11 19.39 6.26
CA ASP A 24 10.16 18.60 6.91
C ASP A 24 10.00 17.09 6.66
N LEU A 25 8.78 16.64 6.33
CA LEU A 25 8.44 15.24 6.09
C LEU A 25 7.36 15.12 5.01
N VAL A 26 7.57 14.18 4.09
CA VAL A 26 6.56 13.75 3.11
C VAL A 26 6.42 12.24 3.23
N ILE A 27 5.19 11.76 3.43
CA ILE A 27 4.89 10.32 3.46
C ILE A 27 4.23 9.96 2.13
N VAL A 28 4.80 8.97 1.45
CA VAL A 28 4.23 8.37 0.25
C VAL A 28 3.75 6.97 0.62
N GLU A 29 2.45 6.71 0.49
CA GLU A 29 1.86 5.42 0.84
C GLU A 29 1.34 4.65 -0.39
N GLY A 30 1.22 3.34 -0.21
CA GLY A 30 0.80 2.39 -1.23
C GLY A 30 1.86 1.34 -1.53
N VAL A 31 1.44 0.19 -2.06
CA VAL A 31 2.32 -0.96 -2.35
C VAL A 31 3.50 -0.58 -3.26
N GLY A 32 3.28 0.39 -4.15
CA GLY A 32 4.25 0.90 -5.12
C GLY A 32 5.22 1.95 -4.58
N ALA A 33 5.14 2.34 -3.31
CA ALA A 33 5.97 3.42 -2.77
C ALA A 33 7.47 3.07 -2.71
N ASN A 34 7.83 1.78 -2.54
CA ASN A 34 9.23 1.32 -2.46
C ASN A 34 9.71 0.62 -3.74
N GLN A 35 9.45 1.24 -4.90
CA GLN A 35 9.99 0.81 -6.19
C GLN A 35 11.51 1.02 -6.24
N ARG A 36 12.25 0.10 -6.89
CA ARG A 36 13.73 0.20 -7.02
C ARG A 36 14.17 1.50 -7.67
N GLU A 37 13.38 1.96 -8.63
CA GLU A 37 13.58 3.19 -9.41
C GLU A 37 13.55 4.45 -8.53
N LEU A 38 12.91 4.38 -7.35
CA LEU A 38 12.77 5.49 -6.41
C LEU A 38 13.76 5.43 -5.26
N ALA A 39 14.64 4.42 -5.19
CA ALA A 39 15.54 4.21 -4.05
C ALA A 39 16.45 5.42 -3.75
N GLY A 40 16.81 6.21 -4.76
CA GLY A 40 17.61 7.43 -4.58
C GLY A 40 16.83 8.66 -4.10
N LEU A 41 15.51 8.56 -3.96
CA LEU A 41 14.61 9.65 -3.58
C LEU A 41 13.94 9.44 -2.21
N ILE A 42 14.12 8.25 -1.60
CA ILE A 42 13.43 7.86 -0.37
C ILE A 42 14.47 7.65 0.73
N ASP A 43 14.39 8.44 1.79
CA ASP A 43 15.31 8.36 2.93
C ASP A 43 15.03 7.15 3.84
N ALA A 44 13.76 6.76 3.96
CA ALA A 44 13.33 5.65 4.80
C ALA A 44 12.07 4.97 4.25
N THR A 45 11.98 3.66 4.44
CA THR A 45 10.90 2.80 3.93
C THR A 45 10.32 1.92 5.04
N VAL A 46 8.99 1.80 5.05
CA VAL A 46 8.25 0.93 5.96
C VAL A 46 7.39 0.00 5.13
N TRP A 47 7.52 -1.32 5.36
CA TRP A 47 6.66 -2.33 4.79
C TRP A 47 5.68 -2.83 5.85
N VAL A 48 4.38 -2.70 5.61
CA VAL A 48 3.34 -3.22 6.50
C VAL A 48 2.90 -4.59 5.99
N GLN A 49 3.33 -5.65 6.66
CA GLN A 49 3.04 -7.03 6.29
C GLN A 49 1.65 -7.44 6.78
N SER A 50 0.84 -8.04 5.91
CA SER A 50 -0.43 -8.67 6.31
C SER A 50 -0.59 -10.04 5.66
N ASP A 51 -1.29 -10.95 6.33
CA ASP A 51 -1.77 -12.18 5.68
C ASP A 51 -2.71 -11.86 4.53
N PHE A 52 -2.52 -12.50 3.38
CA PHE A 52 -3.37 -12.33 2.21
C PHE A 52 -4.85 -12.57 2.50
N ALA A 53 -5.18 -13.62 3.25
CA ALA A 53 -6.56 -13.93 3.60
C ALA A 53 -7.23 -12.83 4.43
N MET A 54 -6.50 -12.23 5.39
CA MET A 54 -7.00 -11.13 6.21
C MET A 54 -7.10 -9.83 5.43
N ALA A 55 -6.16 -9.57 4.52
CA ALA A 55 -6.24 -8.44 3.60
C ALA A 55 -7.46 -8.55 2.68
N GLU A 56 -7.70 -9.75 2.13
CA GLU A 56 -8.84 -10.06 1.27
C GLU A 56 -10.18 -9.86 1.98
N GLU A 57 -10.37 -10.51 3.14
CA GLU A 57 -11.61 -10.39 3.91
C GLU A 57 -11.94 -8.93 4.22
N ARG A 58 -10.95 -8.16 4.73
CA ARG A 58 -11.15 -6.76 5.08
C ARG A 58 -11.33 -5.85 3.87
N GLY A 59 -10.61 -6.13 2.79
CA GLY A 59 -10.66 -5.36 1.55
C GLY A 59 -12.04 -5.42 0.92
N ILE A 60 -12.56 -6.64 0.74
CA ILE A 60 -13.90 -6.88 0.20
C ILE A 60 -14.97 -6.29 1.12
N ALA A 61 -14.89 -6.54 2.44
CA ALA A 61 -15.86 -6.02 3.40
C ALA A 61 -15.91 -4.48 3.40
N ARG A 62 -14.75 -3.81 3.30
CA ARG A 62 -14.67 -2.35 3.20
C ARG A 62 -15.33 -1.85 1.91
N ASP A 63 -15.01 -2.45 0.78
CA ASP A 63 -15.50 -1.98 -0.52
C ASP A 63 -17.03 -2.13 -0.62
N ILE A 64 -17.57 -3.26 -0.13
CA ILE A 64 -19.02 -3.47 0.02
C ILE A 64 -19.65 -2.42 0.94
N ALA A 65 -19.05 -2.17 2.12
CA ALA A 65 -19.58 -1.20 3.07
C ALA A 65 -19.56 0.25 2.53
N GLN A 66 -18.59 0.57 1.68
CA GLN A 66 -18.47 1.87 1.01
C GLN A 66 -19.34 1.99 -0.25
N GLY A 67 -19.92 0.89 -0.73
CA GLY A 67 -20.70 0.87 -1.97
C GLY A 67 -19.87 1.23 -3.20
N VAL A 68 -18.60 0.84 -3.20
CA VAL A 68 -17.67 1.03 -4.32
C VAL A 68 -17.39 -0.31 -5.00
N ASN A 69 -16.90 -0.27 -6.24
CA ASN A 69 -16.55 -1.46 -7.01
C ASN A 69 -17.73 -2.41 -7.31
N GLY A 70 -18.94 -1.87 -7.35
CA GLY A 70 -20.15 -2.59 -7.78
C GLY A 70 -20.92 -3.21 -6.61
N ASP A 71 -21.68 -4.26 -6.91
CA ASP A 71 -22.30 -5.12 -5.89
C ASP A 71 -21.29 -6.06 -5.20
N ALA A 72 -21.77 -6.94 -4.33
CA ALA A 72 -20.89 -7.83 -3.57
C ALA A 72 -20.10 -8.82 -4.46
N GLU A 73 -20.68 -9.30 -5.56
CA GLU A 73 -19.99 -10.22 -6.48
C GLU A 73 -18.95 -9.45 -7.32
N GLU A 74 -19.32 -8.27 -7.78
CA GLU A 74 -18.43 -7.37 -8.52
C GLU A 74 -17.23 -6.91 -7.66
N ALA A 75 -17.45 -6.60 -6.37
CA ALA A 75 -16.38 -6.21 -5.45
C ALA A 75 -15.36 -7.35 -5.21
N VAL A 76 -15.83 -8.60 -5.11
CA VAL A 76 -14.95 -9.78 -5.00
C VAL A 76 -14.14 -9.96 -6.29
N ALA A 77 -14.79 -9.90 -7.45
CA ALA A 77 -14.11 -10.04 -8.74
C ALA A 77 -13.06 -8.93 -8.94
N PHE A 78 -13.41 -7.69 -8.60
CA PHE A 78 -12.50 -6.54 -8.63
C PHE A 78 -11.29 -6.76 -7.72
N TRP A 79 -11.50 -7.24 -6.48
CA TRP A 79 -10.41 -7.53 -5.56
C TRP A 79 -9.42 -8.56 -6.13
N HIS A 80 -9.93 -9.65 -6.72
CA HIS A 80 -9.07 -10.69 -7.31
C HIS A 80 -8.30 -10.19 -8.54
N GLU A 81 -8.92 -9.38 -9.39
CA GLU A 81 -8.23 -8.73 -10.51
C GLU A 81 -7.11 -7.81 -10.00
N TRP A 82 -7.42 -6.96 -9.03
CA TRP A 82 -6.46 -6.03 -8.44
C TRP A 82 -5.28 -6.75 -7.78
N MET A 83 -5.58 -7.78 -6.99
CA MET A 83 -4.56 -8.60 -6.31
C MET A 83 -3.68 -9.35 -7.31
N ALA A 84 -4.20 -9.78 -8.47
CA ALA A 84 -3.40 -10.42 -9.50
C ALA A 84 -2.32 -9.47 -10.07
N GLU A 85 -2.65 -8.19 -10.28
CA GLU A 85 -1.66 -7.19 -10.68
C GLU A 85 -0.69 -6.84 -9.54
N GLU A 86 -1.19 -6.71 -8.31
CA GLU A 86 -0.35 -6.44 -7.14
C GLU A 86 0.67 -7.57 -6.93
N LEU A 87 0.28 -8.84 -7.03
CA LEU A 87 1.19 -9.98 -6.92
C LEU A 87 2.29 -9.97 -7.99
N ARG A 88 1.97 -9.60 -9.25
CA ARG A 88 3.00 -9.46 -10.30
C ARG A 88 3.98 -8.34 -9.97
N PHE A 89 3.47 -7.22 -9.46
CA PHE A 89 4.31 -6.13 -8.97
C PHE A 89 5.22 -6.60 -7.83
N LEU A 90 4.67 -7.32 -6.85
CA LEU A 90 5.40 -7.81 -5.67
C LEU A 90 6.49 -8.82 -6.05
N ASP A 91 6.20 -9.76 -6.94
CA ASP A 91 7.17 -10.73 -7.45
C ASP A 91 8.37 -10.03 -8.11
N GLN A 92 8.10 -9.00 -8.91
CA GLN A 92 9.13 -8.23 -9.59
C GLN A 92 9.90 -7.33 -8.63
N GLN A 93 9.21 -6.52 -7.84
CA GLN A 93 9.79 -5.41 -7.07
C GLN A 93 10.30 -5.85 -5.71
N ARG A 94 9.73 -6.88 -5.08
CA ARG A 94 10.12 -7.41 -3.76
C ARG A 94 10.44 -6.28 -2.75
N PRO A 95 9.53 -5.30 -2.54
CA PRO A 95 9.83 -4.10 -1.76
C PRO A 95 10.19 -4.40 -0.30
N TRP A 96 9.65 -5.48 0.28
CA TRP A 96 9.92 -5.87 1.67
C TRP A 96 11.39 -6.22 1.94
N GLU A 97 12.14 -6.71 0.95
CA GLU A 97 13.55 -7.08 1.11
C GLU A 97 14.48 -5.89 1.29
N ARG A 98 13.99 -4.70 0.94
CA ARG A 98 14.73 -3.44 1.03
C ARG A 98 14.05 -2.46 1.98
N ALA A 99 13.08 -2.92 2.77
CA ALA A 99 12.42 -2.08 3.75
C ALA A 99 13.38 -1.79 4.92
N ASN A 100 13.45 -0.54 5.39
CA ASN A 100 14.20 -0.22 6.60
C ASN A 100 13.51 -0.79 7.85
N MET A 101 12.18 -0.93 7.80
CA MET A 101 11.36 -1.53 8.85
C MET A 101 10.23 -2.36 8.25
N VAL A 102 9.99 -3.54 8.81
CA VAL A 102 8.80 -4.35 8.55
C VAL A 102 7.90 -4.32 9.78
N VAL A 103 6.65 -3.90 9.59
CA VAL A 103 5.63 -3.83 10.64
C VAL A 103 4.63 -4.96 10.41
N ALA A 104 4.35 -5.75 11.45
CA ALA A 104 3.31 -6.77 11.41
C ALA A 104 1.92 -6.09 11.50
N GLY A 105 1.22 -6.03 10.37
CA GLY A 105 -0.16 -5.56 10.28
C GLY A 105 -1.16 -6.65 10.66
N THR A 106 -0.96 -7.90 10.22
CA THR A 106 -1.65 -9.09 10.74
C THR A 106 -0.82 -10.39 10.59
N PRO A 107 -0.95 -11.34 11.54
CA PRO A 107 -1.71 -11.23 12.78
C PRO A 107 -1.04 -10.24 13.74
N SER A 108 -1.82 -9.51 14.53
CA SER A 108 -1.25 -8.60 15.52
C SER A 108 -0.64 -9.40 16.66
N ILE A 109 0.54 -8.97 17.11
CA ILE A 109 1.16 -9.49 18.32
C ILE A 109 0.59 -8.68 19.49
N PRO A 110 0.10 -9.32 20.57
CA PRO A 110 -0.32 -8.59 21.76
C PRO A 110 0.88 -7.81 22.33
N LEU A 111 0.72 -6.50 22.45
CA LEU A 111 1.71 -5.58 23.01
C LEU A 111 0.99 -4.65 23.98
N GLU A 112 1.65 -4.31 25.09
CA GLU A 112 1.19 -3.23 25.97
C GLU A 112 1.34 -1.87 25.26
N GLU A 113 0.67 -0.83 25.76
CA GLU A 113 0.59 0.50 25.12
C GLU A 113 1.95 1.14 24.80
N ASP A 114 3.01 0.79 25.53
CA ASP A 114 4.38 1.29 25.40
C ASP A 114 5.35 0.29 24.75
N GLN A 115 4.86 -0.82 24.22
CA GLN A 115 5.69 -1.87 23.64
C GLN A 115 5.73 -1.84 22.12
N ILE A 116 6.92 -2.09 21.57
CA ILE A 116 7.14 -2.35 20.15
C ILE A 116 7.80 -3.73 19.99
N ALA A 117 7.28 -4.54 19.07
CA ALA A 117 7.95 -5.77 18.64
C ALA A 117 8.79 -5.48 17.39
N LEU A 118 10.10 -5.71 17.48
CA LEU A 118 11.05 -5.58 16.37
C LEU A 118 11.62 -6.96 16.05
N ALA A 119 11.52 -7.37 14.79
CA ALA A 119 12.21 -8.56 14.27
C ALA A 119 13.38 -8.13 13.39
N ALA A 120 14.54 -8.79 13.53
CA ALA A 120 15.68 -8.59 12.63
C ALA A 120 15.38 -9.23 11.26
N GLY A 121 15.74 -8.56 10.15
CA GLY A 121 15.48 -9.06 8.79
C GLY A 121 16.61 -9.92 8.18
N PRO A 122 16.38 -10.62 7.04
CA PRO A 122 15.12 -10.77 6.29
C PRO A 122 14.49 -12.18 6.40
N LEU A 123 13.25 -12.31 5.90
CA LEU A 123 12.53 -13.57 5.63
C LEU A 123 13.17 -14.36 4.49
#